data_AF-A0A0N4X5X4-F1
#
_entry.id   AF-A0A0N4X5X4-F1
#
_cell.length_a   1.000
_cell.length_b   1.000
_cell.length_c   1.000
_cell.angle_alpha   90.00
_cell.angle_beta   90.00
_cell.angle_gamma   90.00
#
_symmetry.space_group_name_H-M   'P 1'
#
loop_
_entity.id
_entity.type
_entity.pdbx_description
1 polymer ?
#
loop_
_entity_poly.entity_id
_entity_poly.type
_entity_poly.pdbx_seq_one_letter_code
_entity_poly.pdbx_strand_id
1 'polypeptide(L)' 'MIRRDKANARERRRMNSLNDALEHLRTLLPTEPEEPKMTKIETLRVAQGYVSNPSRDF' A
#
# COMPACT_ATOMS: atom_id res chain seq x y z
N MET A 1 -6.96 1.39 32.44
CA MET A 1 -5.81 1.39 31.50
C MET A 1 -5.83 0.19 30.54
N ILE A 2 -5.92 -1.06 31.05
CA ILE A 2 -5.88 -2.31 30.27
C ILE A 2 -6.79 -2.34 29.01
N ARG A 3 -8.03 -1.82 29.07
CA ARG A 3 -8.95 -1.82 27.91
C ARG A 3 -8.46 -0.94 26.76
N ARG A 4 -7.87 0.22 27.07
CA ARG A 4 -7.33 1.17 26.08
C ARG A 4 -6.08 0.59 25.41
N ASP A 5 -5.20 -0.03 26.17
CA ASP A 5 -3.99 -0.66 25.62
C ASP A 5 -4.31 -1.83 24.70
N LYS A 6 -5.29 -2.66 25.08
CA LYS A 6 -5.80 -3.74 24.22
C LYS A 6 -6.42 -3.20 22.94
N ALA A 7 -7.15 -2.08 22.99
CA ALA A 7 -7.71 -1.44 21.80
C ALA A 7 -6.62 -0.89 20.87
N ASN A 8 -5.63 -0.19 21.43
CA ASN A 8 -4.50 0.34 20.66
C ASN A 8 -3.69 -0.78 20.01
N ALA A 9 -3.47 -1.90 20.69
CA ALA A 9 -2.79 -3.05 20.13
C ALA A 9 -3.54 -3.67 18.94
N ARG A 10 -4.87 -3.73 19.00
CA ARG A 10 -5.70 -4.19 17.87
C ARG A 10 -5.59 -3.25 16.68
N GLU A 11 -5.68 -1.94 16.89
CA GLU A 11 -5.59 -0.99 15.78
C GLU A 11 -4.20 -0.99 15.14
N ARG A 12 -3.12 -1.13 15.94
CA ARG A 12 -1.78 -1.33 15.37
C ARG A 12 -1.69 -2.56 14.49
N ARG A 13 -2.25 -3.70 14.92
CA ARG A 13 -2.28 -4.92 14.08
C ARG A 13 -3.06 -4.71 12.79
N ARG A 14 -4.20 -4.02 12.87
CA ARG A 14 -5.02 -3.68 11.69
C ARG A 14 -4.23 -2.81 10.71
N MET A 15 -3.55 -1.78 11.21
CA MET A 15 -2.73 -0.89 10.39
C MET A 15 -1.51 -1.58 9.79
N ASN A 16 -0.87 -2.50 10.52
CA ASN A 16 0.23 -3.31 9.98
C ASN A 16 -0.26 -4.15 8.79
N SER A 17 -1.37 -4.88 8.95
CA SER A 17 -1.96 -5.66 7.86
C SER A 17 -2.30 -4.80 6.63
N LEU A 18 -2.80 -3.58 6.84
CA LEU A 18 -3.06 -2.64 5.74
C LEU A 18 -1.76 -2.18 5.05
N ASN A 19 -0.71 -1.91 5.82
CA ASN A 19 0.59 -1.51 5.26
C ASN A 19 1.24 -2.66 4.49
N ASP A 20 1.14 -3.90 4.97
CA ASP A 20 1.67 -5.08 4.29
C ASP A 20 0.97 -5.32 2.95
N ALA A 21 -0.37 -5.19 2.92
CA ALA A 21 -1.14 -5.26 1.68
C ALA A 21 -0.77 -4.15 0.69
N LEU A 22 -0.55 -2.92 1.18
CA LEU A 22 -0.11 -1.81 0.34
C LEU A 22 1.30 -2.03 -0.21
N GLU A 23 2.19 -2.65 0.57
CA GLU A 23 3.53 -3.00 0.09
C GLU A 23 3.47 -4.06 -1.00
N HIS A 24 2.65 -5.09 -0.80
CA HIS A 24 2.44 -6.11 -1.83
C HIS A 24 1.89 -5.48 -3.12
N LEU A 25 0.95 -4.53 -3.01
CA LEU A 25 0.46 -3.81 -4.19
C LEU A 25 1.59 -3.10 -4.94
N ARG A 26 2.53 -2.45 -4.26
CA ARG A 26 3.67 -1.78 -4.91
C ARG A 26 4.50 -2.75 -5.77
N THR A 27 4.70 -3.99 -5.31
CA THR A 27 5.48 -4.99 -6.05
C THR A 27 4.81 -5.46 -7.35
N LEU A 28 3.51 -5.20 -7.51
CA LEU A 28 2.75 -5.56 -8.72
C LEU A 28 2.66 -4.40 -9.72
N LEU A 29 3.01 -3.18 -9.30
CA LEU A 29 2.94 -2.01 -10.15
C LEU A 29 4.23 -1.85 -10.95
N PRO A 30 4.15 -1.36 -12.20
CA PRO A 30 5.33 -0.99 -12.96
C PRO A 30 6.05 0.16 -12.27
N THR A 31 7.32 -0.05 -11.89
CA THR A 31 8.19 0.95 -11.26
C THR A 31 9.63 0.72 -11.70
N GLU A 32 10.39 1.79 -11.91
CA GLU A 32 11.82 1.66 -12.23
C GLU A 32 12.64 1.31 -10.97
N PRO A 33 13.74 0.52 -11.09
CA PRO A 33 14.53 0.09 -9.94
C PRO A 33 15.15 1.23 -9.12
N GLU A 34 15.38 2.39 -9.76
CA GLU A 34 15.98 3.57 -9.13
C GLU A 34 14.93 4.54 -8.56
N GLU A 35 13.64 4.28 -8.80
CA GLU A 35 12.58 5.17 -8.32
C GLU A 35 12.42 5.07 -6.80
N PRO A 36 12.21 6.23 -6.12
CA PRO A 36 11.89 6.22 -4.72
C PRO A 36 10.54 5.54 -4.47
N LYS A 37 10.41 4.92 -3.30
CA LYS A 37 9.17 4.26 -2.89
C LYS A 37 7.98 5.22 -2.93
N MET A 38 6.98 4.88 -3.74
CA MET A 38 5.73 5.63 -3.85
C MET A 38 5.05 5.84 -2.49
N THR A 39 4.53 7.05 -2.28
CA THR A 39 3.63 7.34 -1.16
C THR A 39 2.32 6.54 -1.29
N LYS A 40 1.53 6.47 -0.21
CA LYS A 40 0.27 5.69 -0.22
C LYS A 40 -0.71 6.15 -1.30
N ILE A 41 -0.82 7.46 -1.51
CA ILE A 41 -1.75 8.03 -2.48
C ILE A 41 -1.28 7.80 -3.92
N GLU A 42 0.03 7.89 -4.16
CA GLU A 42 0.62 7.60 -5.48
C GLU A 42 0.40 6.13 -5.84
N THR A 43 0.70 5.20 -4.93
CA THR A 43 0.47 3.76 -5.14
C THR A 43 -0.98 3.48 -5.54
N LEU A 44 -1.96 4.09 -4.86
CA LEU A 44 -3.38 3.88 -5.20
C LEU A 44 -3.77 4.48 -6.55
N ARG A 45 -3.24 5.66 -6.90
CA ARG A 45 -3.51 6.31 -8.20
C ARG A 45 -2.92 5.50 -9.36
N VAL A 46 -1.67 5.06 -9.22
CA VAL A 46 -1.00 4.21 -10.23
C VAL A 46 -1.74 2.89 -10.37
N ALA A 47 -2.12 2.23 -9.27
CA ALA A 47 -2.90 0.99 -9.33
C ALA A 47 -4.24 1.15 -10.06
N GLN A 48 -4.98 2.23 -9.81
CA GLN A 48 -6.23 2.52 -10.53
C GLN A 48 -5.99 2.71 -12.03
N GLY A 49 -4.93 3.44 -12.40
CA GLY A 49 -4.51 3.61 -13.79
C GLY A 49 -4.16 2.28 -14.46
N TYR A 50 -3.33 1.47 -13.79
CA TYR A 50 -2.86 0.18 -14.27
C TYR A 50 -4.01 -0.80 -14.53
N VAL A 51 -4.98 -0.90 -13.61
CA VAL A 51 -6.18 -1.73 -13.82
C VAL A 51 -7.06 -1.20 -14.96
N SER A 52 -7.14 0.12 -15.11
CA SER A 52 -8.00 0.73 -16.14
C SER A 52 -7.42 0.61 -17.55
N ASN A 53 -6.09 0.60 -17.68
CA ASN A 53 -5.42 0.45 -18.97
C ASN A 53 -4.04 -0.22 -18.83
N PRO A 54 -4.00 -1.55 -18.73
CA PRO A 54 -2.77 -2.30 -18.47
C PRO A 54 -1.75 -2.22 -19.63
N SER A 55 -2.16 -1.76 -20.81
CA SER A 55 -1.30 -1.67 -22.00
C SER A 55 -0.50 -0.36 -22.11
N ARG A 56 -0.72 0.62 -21.21
CA ARG A 56 -0.09 1.95 -21.31
C ARG A 56 1.30 2.04 -20.67
N ASP A 57 1.67 1.05 -19.87
CA ASP A 57 2.88 1.10 -19.04
C ASP A 57 4.00 0.20 -19.60
N PHE A 58 4.04 0.00 -20.93
CA PHE A 58 5.18 -0.57 -21.68
C PHE A 58 5.86 0.50 -22.55
#